data_AF-S3ZS69-F1
#
_entry.id   AF-S3ZS69-F1
#
_cell.length_a   1.000
_cell.length_b   1.000
_cell.length_c   1.000
_cell.angle_alpha   90.00
_cell.angle_beta   90.00
_cell.angle_gamma   90.00
#
_symmetry.space_group_name_H-M   'P 1'
#
loop_
_entity.id
_entity.type
_entity.pdbx_description
1 polymer ?
#
loop_
_entity_poly.entity_id
_entity_poly.type
_entity_poly.pdbx_seq_one_letter_code
_entity_poly.pdbx_strand_id
1 'polypeptide(L)'
;MAALVSAGAFVVWVVCRRGRSENRLDRSLDRTLVRWLPLAALALLLLAVLYAGWSRPGWTSAGRLPGNTTFGGIALVQGVLVLALAVVAARIFRGAPDARTAIRGFAGPAVAMLACALGGVMSGGGSQRVADWLDGPGSPGAGGSIDGPPALLTWQASVIPPLLVVVAVLCGSLAVRTARHIRRELAQVPLDYPEERQDTARTRRIAGTRARAALTDRAPRIVGVTSAATLLLGAAALAGAWATGKVPGEAARNAPAFVEGAAETAQALGSWLIGLGFILFVTWGRRAYRDPSARRTIGILWDVGTFWPRAAHPFAPPCYAERAVPDLTWRMHTWTRATGGRLVLSGHSQGSVLAAAAAWQLLPSVRKRVALLTYGSPLERLYGRWFPAHFGPAALSSLHDEVDCWRNLHRPTDPIGGPVRLHGDPGPQVDRAPLKDPLAYGRTEAHPLPAPILGHGDYQADPAFAEERARLLARLRPAVPAPRPQQAGAEAVAPEATPGPEGPADPPDTAG
;
A
#
# COMPACT_ATOMS: atom_id res chain seq x y z
N MET A 1 25.41 -17.51 -24.84
CA MET A 1 25.13 -16.06 -25.06
C MET A 1 23.96 -15.83 -26.00
N ALA A 2 23.96 -16.33 -27.25
CA ALA A 2 22.86 -16.11 -28.21
C ALA A 2 21.46 -16.51 -27.68
N ALA A 3 21.34 -17.65 -26.99
CA ALA A 3 20.09 -18.08 -26.38
C ALA A 3 19.58 -17.12 -25.28
N LEU A 4 20.47 -16.59 -24.44
CA LEU A 4 20.14 -15.61 -23.39
C LEU A 4 19.71 -14.27 -24.00
N VAL A 5 20.41 -13.81 -25.04
CA VAL A 5 20.04 -12.59 -25.77
C VAL A 5 18.69 -12.77 -26.47
N SER A 6 18.45 -13.93 -27.09
CA SER A 6 17.18 -14.25 -27.74
C SER A 6 16.03 -14.35 -26.74
N ALA A 7 16.26 -14.97 -25.57
CA ALA A 7 15.29 -15.02 -24.49
C ALA A 7 15.01 -13.63 -23.91
N GLY A 8 16.05 -12.81 -23.71
CA GLY A 8 15.91 -11.42 -23.27
C GLY A 8 15.13 -10.56 -24.26
N ALA A 9 15.47 -10.65 -25.55
CA ALA A 9 14.76 -9.97 -26.63
C ALA A 9 13.30 -10.45 -26.74
N PHE A 10 13.05 -11.75 -26.57
CA PHE A 10 11.70 -12.29 -26.50
C PHE A 10 10.93 -11.75 -25.30
N VAL A 11 11.54 -11.67 -24.11
CA VAL A 11 10.91 -11.07 -22.93
C VAL A 11 10.58 -9.59 -23.17
N VAL A 12 11.53 -8.81 -23.69
CA VAL A 12 11.29 -7.40 -24.04
C VAL A 12 10.19 -7.28 -25.08
N TRP A 13 10.22 -8.10 -26.13
CA TRP A 13 9.18 -8.15 -27.14
C TRP A 13 7.82 -8.51 -26.55
N VAL A 14 7.72 -9.52 -25.69
CA VAL A 14 6.47 -9.87 -25.01
C VAL A 14 6.00 -8.71 -24.14
N VAL A 15 6.89 -8.06 -23.38
CA VAL A 15 6.55 -6.95 -22.48
C VAL A 15 6.13 -5.69 -23.25
N CYS A 16 6.81 -5.35 -24.34
CA CYS A 16 6.52 -4.17 -25.16
C CYS A 16 5.37 -4.40 -26.13
N ARG A 17 5.24 -5.60 -26.71
CA ARG A 17 4.14 -6.00 -27.61
C ARG A 17 2.88 -6.35 -26.83
N ARG A 18 2.98 -6.64 -25.53
CA ARG A 18 1.88 -6.41 -24.58
C ARG A 18 1.61 -4.90 -24.56
N GLY A 19 0.98 -4.41 -25.62
CA GLY A 19 0.31 -3.13 -25.65
C GLY A 19 -0.81 -3.20 -24.62
N ARG A 20 -0.47 -2.93 -23.36
CA ARG A 20 -1.43 -2.61 -22.31
C ARG A 20 -1.94 -1.20 -22.59
N SER A 21 -2.57 -1.01 -23.75
CA SER A 21 -3.57 0.05 -23.82
C SER A 21 -4.64 -0.35 -22.80
N GLU A 22 -5.13 0.60 -22.02
CA GLU A 22 -6.22 0.40 -21.06
C GLU A 22 -7.46 -0.28 -21.69
N ASN A 23 -7.49 -0.38 -23.03
CA ASN A 23 -8.60 -0.81 -23.85
C ASN A 23 -8.55 -2.28 -24.33
N ARG A 24 -7.45 -3.04 -24.19
CA ARG A 24 -7.38 -4.47 -24.62
C ARG A 24 -6.54 -5.38 -23.70
N LEU A 25 -7.15 -6.47 -23.24
CA LEU A 25 -6.50 -7.55 -22.48
C LEU A 25 -6.11 -8.70 -23.42
N ASP A 26 -4.82 -8.98 -23.60
CA ASP A 26 -4.36 -10.17 -24.34
C ASP A 26 -4.35 -11.42 -23.46
N ARG A 27 -5.51 -12.09 -23.39
CA ARG A 27 -5.68 -13.33 -22.61
C ARG A 27 -4.95 -14.54 -23.21
N SER A 28 -4.57 -14.48 -24.48
CA SER A 28 -4.03 -15.63 -25.22
C SER A 28 -2.55 -15.86 -24.91
N LEU A 29 -1.73 -14.81 -24.98
CA LEU A 29 -0.32 -14.85 -24.60
C LEU A 29 -0.17 -15.10 -23.10
N ASP A 30 -1.00 -14.49 -22.27
CA ASP A 30 -0.96 -14.66 -20.82
C ASP A 30 -1.23 -16.12 -20.41
N ARG A 31 -2.25 -16.76 -21.00
CA ARG A 31 -2.55 -18.17 -20.73
C ARG A 31 -1.38 -19.08 -21.13
N THR A 32 -0.78 -18.83 -22.29
CA THR A 32 0.35 -19.60 -22.80
C THR A 32 1.57 -19.47 -21.89
N LEU A 33 1.92 -18.24 -21.49
CA LEU A 33 3.06 -18.00 -20.60
C LEU A 33 2.84 -18.59 -19.22
N VAL A 34 1.68 -18.37 -18.59
CA VAL A 34 1.39 -18.90 -17.26
C VAL A 34 1.40 -20.43 -17.24
N ARG A 35 0.98 -21.08 -18.33
CA ARG A 35 0.96 -22.55 -18.42
C ARG A 35 2.35 -23.13 -18.72
N TRP A 36 3.07 -22.57 -19.70
CA TRP A 36 4.27 -23.20 -20.23
C TRP A 36 5.56 -22.70 -19.58
N LEU A 37 5.62 -21.46 -19.09
CA LEU A 37 6.85 -20.92 -18.49
C LEU A 37 7.30 -21.72 -17.25
N PRO A 38 6.42 -22.12 -16.31
CA PRO A 38 6.84 -22.94 -15.17
C PRO A 38 7.32 -24.33 -15.60
N LEU A 39 6.65 -24.94 -16.59
CA LEU A 39 7.03 -26.25 -17.12
C LEU A 39 8.39 -26.19 -17.83
N ALA A 40 8.62 -25.16 -18.64
CA ALA A 40 9.90 -24.95 -19.31
C ALA A 40 11.03 -24.67 -18.29
N ALA A 41 10.76 -23.86 -17.26
CA ALA A 41 11.72 -23.61 -16.18
C ALA A 41 12.06 -24.89 -15.40
N LEU A 42 11.06 -25.73 -15.11
CA LEU A 42 11.28 -27.02 -14.46
C LEU A 42 12.07 -27.99 -15.34
N ALA A 43 11.74 -28.08 -16.63
CA ALA A 43 12.49 -28.88 -17.59
C ALA A 43 13.94 -28.43 -17.71
N LEU A 44 14.19 -27.12 -17.80
CA LEU A 44 15.54 -26.55 -17.82
C LEU A 44 16.30 -26.84 -16.52
N LEU A 45 15.63 -26.76 -15.36
CA LEU A 45 16.23 -27.11 -14.07
C LEU A 45 16.62 -28.59 -14.04
N LEU A 46 15.74 -29.49 -14.45
CA LEU A 46 16.01 -30.93 -14.52
C LEU A 46 17.18 -31.23 -15.45
N LEU A 47 17.19 -30.64 -16.65
CA LEU A 47 18.29 -30.77 -17.60
C LEU A 47 19.61 -30.22 -17.05
N ALA A 48 19.58 -29.09 -16.34
CA ALA A 48 20.76 -28.53 -15.69
C ALA A 48 21.29 -29.42 -14.57
N VAL A 49 20.41 -29.99 -13.74
CA VAL A 49 20.79 -30.96 -12.68
C VAL A 49 21.37 -32.23 -13.28
N LEU A 50 20.76 -32.78 -14.33
CA LEU A 50 21.28 -33.95 -15.05
C LEU A 50 22.64 -33.67 -15.68
N TYR A 51 22.79 -32.52 -16.34
CA TYR A 51 24.06 -32.09 -16.93
C TYR A 51 25.15 -31.93 -15.87
N ALA A 52 24.83 -31.29 -14.74
CA ALA A 52 25.78 -31.02 -13.66
C ALA A 52 26.12 -32.27 -12.83
N GLY A 53 25.17 -33.19 -12.66
CA GLY A 53 25.36 -34.45 -11.94
C GLY A 53 26.01 -35.56 -12.77
N TRP A 54 26.20 -35.36 -14.08
CA TRP A 54 26.84 -36.35 -14.95
C TRP A 54 28.34 -36.43 -14.67
N SER A 55 28.79 -37.53 -14.06
CA SER A 55 30.21 -37.76 -13.77
C SER A 55 31.03 -37.80 -15.07
N ARG A 56 32.08 -36.97 -15.14
CA ARG A 56 33.02 -36.91 -16.25
C ARG A 56 34.43 -37.10 -15.70
N PRO A 57 34.99 -38.33 -15.75
CA PRO A 57 36.34 -38.59 -15.26
C PRO A 57 37.36 -37.66 -15.91
N GLY A 58 38.26 -37.08 -15.11
CA GLY A 58 39.30 -36.16 -15.58
C GLY A 58 38.86 -34.70 -15.74
N TRP A 59 37.58 -34.37 -15.53
CA TRP A 59 37.15 -32.97 -15.46
C TRP A 59 37.37 -32.43 -14.05
N THR A 60 38.21 -31.40 -13.94
CA THR A 60 38.41 -30.64 -12.71
C THR A 60 37.77 -29.26 -12.83
N SER A 61 37.08 -28.82 -11.79
CA SER A 61 36.56 -27.45 -11.73
C SER A 61 37.73 -26.48 -11.60
N ALA A 62 37.80 -25.48 -12.47
CA ALA A 62 38.82 -24.44 -12.42
C ALA A 62 38.18 -23.07 -12.64
N GLY A 63 38.47 -22.13 -11.74
CA GLY A 63 37.95 -20.78 -11.84
C GLY A 63 36.45 -20.66 -11.52
N ARG A 64 35.96 -19.43 -11.66
CA ARG A 64 34.53 -19.11 -11.55
C ARG A 64 33.78 -19.50 -12.82
N LEU A 65 32.49 -19.79 -12.67
CA LEU A 65 31.59 -20.06 -13.79
C LEU A 65 31.65 -18.94 -14.86
N PRO A 66 31.63 -19.28 -16.16
CA PRO A 66 31.49 -18.30 -17.23
C PRO A 66 30.25 -17.42 -17.03
N GLY A 67 30.41 -16.10 -17.15
CA GLY A 67 29.30 -15.15 -16.94
C GLY A 67 29.24 -14.53 -15.55
N ASN A 68 30.30 -14.63 -14.74
CA ASN A 68 30.47 -13.88 -13.48
C ASN A 68 30.12 -12.37 -13.60
N THR A 69 30.49 -11.75 -14.72
CA THR A 69 30.22 -10.34 -15.02
C THR A 69 28.73 -10.03 -15.29
N THR A 70 27.91 -11.06 -15.57
CA THR A 70 26.47 -10.91 -15.87
C THR A 70 25.72 -10.29 -14.71
N PHE A 71 26.04 -10.65 -13.46
CA PHE A 71 25.43 -10.04 -12.28
C PHE A 71 25.72 -8.53 -12.19
N GLY A 72 26.94 -8.12 -12.54
CA GLY A 72 27.31 -6.69 -12.65
C GLY A 72 26.54 -5.99 -13.75
N GLY A 73 26.43 -6.62 -14.93
CA GLY A 73 25.61 -6.09 -16.03
C GLY A 73 24.15 -5.93 -15.63
N ILE A 74 23.55 -6.92 -14.97
CA ILE A 74 22.16 -6.86 -14.47
C ILE A 74 22.01 -5.72 -13.47
N ALA A 75 22.90 -5.61 -12.48
CA ALA A 75 22.84 -4.55 -11.48
C ALA A 75 23.00 -3.16 -12.11
N LEU A 76 23.89 -3.00 -13.10
CA LEU A 76 24.03 -1.75 -13.85
C LEU A 76 22.75 -1.41 -14.59
N VAL A 77 22.20 -2.35 -15.38
CA VAL A 77 20.98 -2.12 -16.16
C VAL A 77 19.82 -1.76 -15.25
N GLN A 78 19.66 -2.46 -14.12
CA GLN A 78 18.66 -2.13 -13.10
C GLN A 78 18.85 -0.72 -12.55
N GLY A 79 20.09 -0.34 -12.19
CA GLY A 79 20.40 1.01 -11.70
C GLY A 79 20.11 2.09 -12.73
N VAL A 80 20.48 1.88 -14.00
CA VAL A 80 20.18 2.79 -15.11
C VAL A 80 18.68 2.93 -15.32
N LEU A 81 17.92 1.84 -15.29
CA LEU A 81 16.45 1.87 -15.41
C LEU A 81 15.80 2.62 -14.24
N VAL A 82 16.27 2.41 -13.01
CA VAL A 82 15.80 3.16 -11.83
C VAL A 82 16.09 4.66 -11.97
N LEU A 83 17.28 5.03 -12.44
CA LEU A 83 17.65 6.42 -12.71
C LEU A 83 16.80 7.03 -13.82
N ALA A 84 16.55 6.30 -14.91
CA ALA A 84 15.67 6.74 -15.98
C ALA A 84 14.23 6.97 -15.47
N LEU A 85 13.70 6.05 -14.66
CA LEU A 85 12.41 6.21 -13.98
C LEU A 85 12.40 7.44 -13.06
N ALA A 86 13.49 7.68 -12.33
CA ALA A 86 13.62 8.88 -11.49
C ALA A 86 13.59 10.16 -12.33
N VAL A 87 14.28 10.20 -13.47
CA VAL A 87 14.25 11.36 -14.39
C VAL A 87 12.85 11.58 -14.94
N VAL A 88 12.15 10.53 -15.35
CA VAL A 88 10.75 10.62 -15.83
C VAL A 88 9.84 11.14 -14.72
N ALA A 89 9.93 10.56 -13.52
CA ALA A 89 9.16 11.00 -12.36
C ALA A 89 9.41 12.47 -12.01
N ALA A 90 10.67 12.92 -12.07
CA ALA A 90 11.04 14.30 -11.84
C ALA A 90 10.44 15.25 -12.89
N ARG A 91 10.40 14.84 -14.17
CA ARG A 91 9.77 15.65 -15.23
C ARG A 91 8.26 15.75 -15.04
N ILE A 92 7.59 14.64 -14.73
CA ILE A 92 6.14 14.63 -14.47
C ILE A 92 5.82 15.51 -13.25
N PHE A 93 6.58 15.36 -12.15
CA PHE A 93 6.36 16.14 -10.94
C PHE A 93 6.56 17.64 -11.15
N ARG A 94 7.51 18.05 -11.99
CA ARG A 94 7.71 19.47 -12.32
C ARG A 94 6.53 20.08 -13.09
N GLY A 95 5.78 19.28 -13.84
CA GLY A 95 4.60 19.75 -14.58
C GLY A 95 3.37 20.00 -13.70
N ALA A 96 3.23 19.26 -12.59
CA ALA A 96 2.12 19.41 -11.65
C ALA A 96 2.62 19.13 -10.22
N PRO A 97 3.37 20.06 -9.60
CA PRO A 97 3.94 19.84 -8.28
C PRO A 97 2.85 19.87 -7.22
N ASP A 98 2.81 18.83 -6.39
CA ASP A 98 1.98 18.76 -5.19
C ASP A 98 2.85 18.45 -3.96
N ALA A 99 2.65 19.20 -2.88
CA ALA A 99 3.48 19.12 -1.67
C ALA A 99 3.26 17.81 -0.89
N ARG A 100 2.09 17.18 -1.04
CA ARG A 100 1.72 15.97 -0.30
C ARG A 100 2.22 14.71 -0.98
N THR A 101 2.43 14.75 -2.29
CA THR A 101 2.96 13.67 -3.11
C THR A 101 4.22 13.05 -2.49
N ALA A 102 4.19 11.72 -2.34
CA ALA A 102 5.23 10.94 -1.71
C ALA A 102 6.57 11.14 -2.40
N ILE A 103 7.58 11.56 -1.62
CA ILE A 103 8.95 11.76 -2.09
C ILE A 103 9.00 12.68 -3.33
N ARG A 104 8.11 13.67 -3.44
CA ARG A 104 8.07 14.59 -4.61
C ARG A 104 8.04 13.85 -5.96
N GLY A 105 7.28 12.76 -6.02
CA GLY A 105 7.11 11.94 -7.22
C GLY A 105 8.06 10.74 -7.32
N PHE A 106 9.11 10.66 -6.50
CA PHE A 106 10.09 9.56 -6.55
C PHE A 106 9.64 8.26 -5.86
N ALA A 107 8.39 8.16 -5.41
CA ALA A 107 7.86 6.95 -4.78
C ALA A 107 8.02 5.68 -5.66
N GLY A 108 7.64 5.74 -6.94
CA GLY A 108 7.79 4.63 -7.87
C GLY A 108 9.24 4.17 -8.04
N PRO A 109 10.17 5.07 -8.43
CA PRO A 109 11.60 4.76 -8.50
C PRO A 109 12.17 4.21 -7.19
N ALA A 110 11.74 4.74 -6.04
CA ALA A 110 12.24 4.30 -4.75
C ALA A 110 11.82 2.86 -4.42
N VAL A 111 10.54 2.52 -4.67
CA VAL A 111 10.06 1.15 -4.50
C VAL A 111 10.74 0.20 -5.48
N ALA A 112 10.96 0.61 -6.73
CA ALA A 112 11.69 -0.16 -7.72
C ALA A 112 13.14 -0.45 -7.28
N MET A 113 13.85 0.55 -6.77
CA MET A 113 15.21 0.39 -6.24
C MET A 113 15.26 -0.61 -5.08
N LEU A 114 14.35 -0.48 -4.12
CA LEU A 114 14.29 -1.39 -2.97
C LEU A 114 13.92 -2.82 -3.39
N ALA A 115 13.04 -2.98 -4.38
CA ALA A 115 12.70 -4.29 -4.95
C ALA A 115 13.90 -4.93 -5.65
N CYS A 116 14.65 -4.17 -6.47
CA CYS A 116 15.89 -4.64 -7.09
C CYS A 116 16.93 -5.05 -6.05
N ALA A 117 17.13 -4.23 -5.01
CA ALA A 117 18.05 -4.51 -3.92
C ALA A 117 17.66 -5.78 -3.15
N LEU A 118 16.38 -5.95 -2.83
CA LEU A 118 15.88 -7.16 -2.18
C LEU A 118 16.16 -8.40 -3.05
N GLY A 119 15.90 -8.33 -4.36
CA GLY A 119 16.21 -9.41 -5.30
C GLY A 119 17.70 -9.74 -5.36
N GLY A 120 18.56 -8.73 -5.38
CA GLY A 120 20.02 -8.87 -5.34
C GLY A 120 20.49 -9.53 -4.04
N VAL A 121 20.02 -9.05 -2.89
CA VAL A 121 20.36 -9.60 -1.57
C VAL A 121 19.87 -11.04 -1.43
N MET A 122 18.66 -11.38 -1.87
CA MET A 122 18.15 -12.76 -1.83
C MET A 122 18.96 -13.70 -2.72
N SER A 123 19.34 -13.23 -3.93
CA SER A 123 20.16 -14.01 -4.87
C SER A 123 21.58 -14.22 -4.33
N GLY A 124 22.22 -13.13 -3.88
CA GLY A 124 23.56 -13.16 -3.27
C GLY A 124 23.60 -14.01 -2.00
N GLY A 125 22.56 -13.93 -1.18
CA GLY A 125 22.39 -14.74 0.02
C GLY A 125 22.33 -16.22 -0.20
N GLY A 126 21.44 -16.65 -1.10
CA GLY A 126 21.33 -18.06 -1.46
C GLY A 126 22.64 -18.59 -2.00
N SER A 127 23.26 -17.87 -2.94
CA SER A 127 24.55 -18.26 -3.53
C SER A 127 25.68 -18.32 -2.50
N GLN A 128 25.82 -17.30 -1.65
CA GLN A 128 26.85 -17.26 -0.61
C GLN A 128 26.65 -18.37 0.41
N ARG A 129 25.42 -18.63 0.87
CA ARG A 129 25.17 -19.67 1.87
C ARG A 129 25.37 -21.09 1.35
N VAL A 130 25.02 -21.34 0.11
CA VAL A 130 25.35 -22.63 -0.53
C VAL A 130 26.86 -22.77 -0.67
N ALA A 131 27.58 -21.70 -1.04
CA ALA A 131 29.04 -21.70 -1.12
C ALA A 131 29.68 -21.95 0.27
N ASP A 132 29.28 -21.20 1.30
CA ASP A 132 29.79 -21.36 2.68
C ASP A 132 29.54 -22.79 3.19
N TRP A 133 28.39 -23.40 2.87
CA TRP A 133 28.10 -24.79 3.25
C TRP A 133 28.98 -25.82 2.53
N LEU A 134 29.24 -25.61 1.24
CA LEU A 134 30.10 -26.50 0.44
C LEU A 134 31.58 -26.38 0.82
N ASP A 135 32.04 -25.19 1.21
CA ASP A 135 33.43 -24.90 1.55
C ASP A 135 33.80 -25.28 3.00
N GLY A 136 32.80 -25.64 3.82
CA GLY A 136 32.99 -26.08 5.20
C GLY A 136 33.63 -24.97 6.07
N PRO A 137 34.83 -25.19 6.66
CA PRO A 137 35.52 -24.18 7.47
C PRO A 137 36.24 -23.10 6.64
N GLY A 138 36.25 -23.22 5.31
CA GLY A 138 36.88 -22.26 4.40
C GLY A 138 36.14 -20.93 4.28
N SER A 139 36.76 -19.97 3.59
CA SER A 139 36.14 -18.70 3.20
C SER A 139 36.04 -18.63 1.67
N PRO A 140 34.86 -18.86 1.08
CA PRO A 140 34.70 -18.94 -0.37
C PRO A 140 35.22 -17.67 -1.06
N GLY A 141 36.16 -17.83 -2.01
CA GLY A 141 36.76 -16.71 -2.75
C GLY A 141 37.81 -15.89 -1.98
N ALA A 142 38.19 -16.31 -0.77
CA ALA A 142 39.29 -15.75 0.02
C ALA A 142 40.15 -16.90 0.63
N GLY A 143 40.69 -17.76 -0.24
CA GLY A 143 41.59 -18.85 0.18
C GLY A 143 40.91 -20.17 0.59
N GLY A 144 39.60 -20.29 0.40
CA GLY A 144 38.84 -21.54 0.56
C GLY A 144 39.08 -22.58 -0.55
N SER A 145 38.45 -23.75 -0.42
CA SER A 145 38.49 -24.84 -1.42
C SER A 145 37.70 -24.54 -2.70
N ILE A 146 36.84 -23.51 -2.65
CA ILE A 146 36.10 -22.99 -3.80
C ILE A 146 36.35 -21.48 -4.02
N ASP A 147 36.34 -21.05 -5.28
CA ASP A 147 36.56 -19.65 -5.70
C ASP A 147 35.44 -18.66 -5.27
N GLY A 148 34.38 -19.20 -4.66
CA GLY A 148 33.25 -18.46 -4.11
C GLY A 148 32.31 -17.87 -5.16
N PRO A 149 31.22 -17.22 -4.69
CA PRO A 149 30.26 -16.58 -5.58
C PRO A 149 30.88 -15.36 -6.28
N PRO A 150 30.18 -14.81 -7.29
CA PRO A 150 30.56 -13.56 -7.91
C PRO A 150 30.88 -12.46 -6.90
N ALA A 151 32.04 -11.81 -7.06
CA ALA A 151 32.53 -10.77 -6.14
C ALA A 151 31.47 -9.69 -5.86
N LEU A 152 30.68 -9.31 -6.89
CA LEU A 152 29.58 -8.36 -6.73
C LEU A 152 28.56 -8.77 -5.66
N LEU A 153 28.21 -10.05 -5.57
CA LEU A 153 27.24 -10.54 -4.59
C LEU A 153 27.79 -10.38 -3.17
N THR A 154 29.09 -10.61 -2.98
CA THR A 154 29.78 -10.34 -1.72
C THR A 154 29.84 -8.83 -1.41
N TRP A 155 30.13 -7.98 -2.41
CA TRP A 155 30.06 -6.53 -2.26
C TRP A 155 28.66 -6.04 -1.88
N GLN A 156 27.61 -6.61 -2.47
CA GLN A 156 26.21 -6.31 -2.12
C GLN A 156 25.87 -6.75 -0.70
N ALA A 157 26.43 -7.86 -0.21
CA ALA A 157 26.30 -8.27 1.18
C ALA A 157 26.93 -7.27 2.14
N SER A 158 28.14 -6.77 1.81
CA SER A 158 28.85 -5.78 2.62
C SER A 158 28.18 -4.43 2.71
N VAL A 159 27.21 -4.13 1.84
CA VAL A 159 26.38 -2.92 1.91
C VAL A 159 25.34 -2.98 3.04
N ILE A 160 24.99 -4.17 3.52
CA ILE A 160 23.91 -4.33 4.51
C ILE A 160 24.26 -3.67 5.85
N PRO A 161 25.43 -3.90 6.48
CA PRO A 161 25.79 -3.21 7.73
C PRO A 161 25.73 -1.68 7.65
N PRO A 162 26.36 -0.99 6.67
CA PRO A 162 26.25 0.47 6.58
C PRO A 162 24.81 0.92 6.28
N LEU A 163 24.03 0.17 5.51
CA LEU A 163 22.60 0.46 5.31
C LEU A 163 21.81 0.36 6.63
N LEU A 164 22.09 -0.65 7.47
CA LEU A 164 21.47 -0.78 8.78
C LEU A 164 21.85 0.37 9.71
N VAL A 165 23.06 0.89 9.64
CA VAL A 165 23.46 2.11 10.38
C VAL A 165 22.62 3.31 9.93
N VAL A 166 22.43 3.51 8.62
CA VAL A 166 21.57 4.59 8.09
C VAL A 166 20.13 4.43 8.59
N VAL A 167 19.60 3.21 8.57
CA VAL A 167 18.25 2.90 9.07
C VAL A 167 18.17 3.14 10.59
N ALA A 168 19.18 2.74 11.36
CA ALA A 168 19.23 2.95 12.81
C ALA A 168 19.25 4.44 13.18
N VAL A 169 20.07 5.25 12.49
CA VAL A 169 20.09 6.71 12.66
C VAL A 169 18.73 7.32 12.33
N LEU A 170 18.09 6.86 11.26
CA LEU A 170 16.77 7.33 10.87
C LEU A 170 15.71 6.98 11.92
N CYS A 171 15.70 5.73 12.40
CA CYS A 171 14.83 5.27 13.49
C CYS A 171 15.06 6.07 14.78
N GLY A 172 16.32 6.30 15.17
CA GLY A 172 16.67 7.15 16.31
C GLY A 172 16.15 8.58 16.15
N SER A 173 16.30 9.17 14.97
CA SER A 173 15.78 10.52 14.69
C SER A 173 14.24 10.59 14.78
N LEU A 174 13.55 9.53 14.35
CA LEU A 174 12.10 9.41 14.44
C LEU A 174 11.65 9.15 15.88
N ALA A 175 12.38 8.36 16.66
CA ALA A 175 12.13 8.13 18.07
C ALA A 175 12.24 9.44 18.86
N VAL A 176 13.30 10.22 18.65
CA VAL A 176 13.47 11.56 19.28
C VAL A 176 12.33 12.50 18.88
N ARG A 177 11.95 12.53 17.60
CA ARG A 177 10.82 13.36 17.14
C ARG A 177 9.48 12.92 17.73
N THR A 178 9.25 11.62 17.83
CA THR A 178 8.05 11.06 18.44
C THR A 178 8.01 11.40 19.92
N ALA A 179 9.12 11.28 20.64
CA ALA A 179 9.21 11.69 22.04
C ALA A 179 8.91 13.19 22.22
N ARG A 180 9.40 14.05 21.32
CA ARG A 180 9.05 15.49 21.31
C ARG A 180 7.57 15.74 21.00
N HIS A 181 6.98 14.96 20.10
CA HIS A 181 5.55 15.04 19.79
C HIS A 181 4.71 14.58 20.98
N ILE A 182 5.06 13.47 21.63
CA ILE A 182 4.42 13.01 22.87
C ILE A 182 4.40 14.14 23.91
N ARG A 183 5.53 14.85 24.10
CA ARG A 183 5.57 15.99 25.04
C ARG A 183 4.58 17.10 24.70
N ARG A 184 4.34 17.37 23.41
CA ARG A 184 3.33 18.35 22.97
C ARG A 184 1.92 17.84 23.22
N GLU A 185 1.65 16.58 22.88
CA GLU A 185 0.35 15.95 23.10
C GLU A 185 0.02 15.83 24.60
N LEU A 186 1.01 15.65 25.47
CA LEU A 186 0.81 15.65 26.92
C LEU A 186 0.18 16.95 27.44
N ALA A 187 0.44 18.09 26.78
CA ALA A 187 -0.17 19.36 27.11
C ALA A 187 -1.55 19.55 26.46
N GLN A 188 -1.79 18.94 25.29
CA GLN A 188 -3.03 19.08 24.53
C GLN A 188 -4.15 18.14 25.00
N VAL A 189 -3.82 16.88 25.33
CA VAL A 189 -4.82 15.88 25.73
C VAL A 189 -5.72 16.36 26.89
N PRO A 190 -5.20 17.00 27.96
CA PRO A 190 -6.04 17.57 29.02
C PRO A 190 -7.08 18.59 28.55
N LEU A 191 -6.74 19.37 27.50
CA LEU A 191 -7.61 20.42 26.96
C LEU A 191 -8.79 19.85 26.17
N ASP A 192 -8.65 18.64 25.62
CA ASP A 192 -9.73 17.95 24.91
C ASP A 192 -10.81 17.39 25.85
N TYR A 193 -10.50 17.29 27.15
CA TYR A 193 -11.37 16.74 28.21
C TYR A 193 -11.33 17.62 29.48
N PRO A 194 -11.81 18.88 29.39
CA PRO A 194 -11.63 19.87 30.47
C PRO A 194 -12.38 19.52 31.77
N GLU A 195 -13.49 18.79 31.67
CA GLU A 195 -14.37 18.46 32.80
C GLU A 195 -14.02 17.12 33.48
N GLU A 196 -13.09 16.35 32.92
CA GLU A 196 -12.78 15.01 33.42
C GLU A 196 -11.54 14.99 34.31
N ARG A 197 -11.58 14.18 35.38
CA ARG A 197 -10.43 14.03 36.29
C ARG A 197 -9.23 13.44 35.55
N GLN A 198 -8.15 14.20 35.55
CA GLN A 198 -6.94 13.83 34.84
C GLN A 198 -6.15 12.73 35.56
N ASP A 199 -5.51 11.88 34.76
CA ASP A 199 -4.63 10.80 35.21
C ASP A 199 -3.36 10.77 34.33
N THR A 200 -2.21 11.04 34.92
CA THR A 200 -0.93 11.10 34.21
C THR A 200 -0.66 9.85 33.36
N ALA A 201 -1.02 8.66 33.84
CA ALA A 201 -0.77 7.41 33.10
C ALA A 201 -1.64 7.32 31.83
N ARG A 202 -2.91 7.69 31.93
CA ARG A 202 -3.82 7.73 30.79
C ARG A 202 -3.49 8.85 29.80
N THR A 203 -3.14 10.06 30.25
CA THR A 203 -2.65 11.13 29.38
C THR A 203 -1.46 10.67 28.55
N ARG A 204 -0.47 10.03 29.19
CA ARG A 204 0.71 9.47 28.49
C ARG A 204 0.33 8.42 27.45
N ARG A 205 -0.67 7.58 27.73
CA ARG A 205 -1.13 6.54 26.79
C ARG A 205 -1.82 7.14 25.56
N ILE A 206 -2.70 8.13 25.76
CA ILE A 206 -3.40 8.83 24.67
C ILE A 206 -2.40 9.61 23.82
N ALA A 207 -1.57 10.44 24.46
CA ALA A 207 -0.51 11.21 23.82
C ALA A 207 0.47 10.32 23.02
N GLY A 208 0.88 9.20 23.64
CA GLY A 208 1.72 8.19 23.00
C GLY A 208 1.07 7.54 21.79
N THR A 209 -0.25 7.34 21.80
CA THR A 209 -0.97 6.76 20.66
C THR A 209 -1.12 7.75 19.51
N ARG A 210 -1.51 9.01 19.79
CA ARG A 210 -1.56 10.09 18.79
C ARG A 210 -0.21 10.33 18.11
N ALA A 211 0.86 10.42 18.90
CA ALA A 211 2.21 10.64 18.38
C ALA A 211 2.70 9.46 17.51
N ARG A 212 2.42 8.21 17.91
CA ARG A 212 2.77 7.02 17.09
C ARG A 212 1.91 6.93 15.83
N ALA A 213 0.63 7.30 15.90
CA ALA A 213 -0.23 7.37 14.72
C ALA A 213 0.33 8.33 13.66
N ALA A 214 0.95 9.43 14.06
CA ALA A 214 1.62 10.37 13.15
C ALA A 214 2.91 9.82 12.47
N LEU A 215 3.44 8.66 12.89
CA LEU A 215 4.62 8.07 12.26
C LEU A 215 4.36 7.64 10.81
N THR A 216 3.14 7.21 10.48
CA THR A 216 2.76 6.82 9.12
C THR A 216 2.97 7.97 8.12
N ASP A 217 2.83 9.22 8.57
CA ASP A 217 3.10 10.39 7.72
C ASP A 217 4.57 10.48 7.28
N ARG A 218 5.47 9.83 8.01
CA ARG A 218 6.92 9.78 7.74
C ARG A 218 7.33 8.62 6.84
N ALA A 219 6.43 7.68 6.54
CA ALA A 219 6.76 6.50 5.73
C ALA A 219 7.41 6.85 4.37
N PRO A 220 6.93 7.85 3.58
CA PRO A 220 7.62 8.22 2.34
C PRO A 220 9.05 8.71 2.56
N ARG A 221 9.32 9.42 3.65
CA ARG A 221 10.68 9.88 3.96
C ARG A 221 11.60 8.70 4.30
N ILE A 222 11.09 7.70 5.00
CA ILE A 222 11.84 6.48 5.31
C ILE A 222 12.21 5.76 4.01
N VAL A 223 11.21 5.49 3.17
CA VAL A 223 11.42 4.83 1.88
C VAL A 223 12.40 5.61 1.00
N GLY A 224 12.28 6.94 0.94
CA GLY A 224 13.17 7.78 0.14
C GLY A 224 14.63 7.77 0.61
N VAL A 225 14.86 7.91 1.92
CA VAL A 225 16.23 7.90 2.48
C VAL A 225 16.85 6.51 2.33
N THR A 226 16.11 5.46 2.68
CA THR A 226 16.61 4.08 2.54
C THR A 226 16.89 3.77 1.07
N SER A 227 15.98 4.11 0.15
CA SER A 227 16.21 3.90 -1.28
C SER A 227 17.41 4.66 -1.82
N ALA A 228 17.61 5.92 -1.43
CA ALA A 228 18.76 6.71 -1.88
C ALA A 228 20.07 6.11 -1.35
N ALA A 229 20.11 5.73 -0.07
CA ALA A 229 21.27 5.06 0.51
C ALA A 229 21.56 3.72 -0.18
N THR A 230 20.53 2.91 -0.44
CA THR A 230 20.67 1.63 -1.16
C THR A 230 21.20 1.83 -2.58
N LEU A 231 20.74 2.85 -3.31
CA LEU A 231 21.25 3.16 -4.64
C LEU A 231 22.73 3.55 -4.61
N LEU A 232 23.12 4.45 -3.70
CA LEU A 232 24.51 4.93 -3.58
C LEU A 232 25.46 3.82 -3.15
N LEU A 233 25.09 3.06 -2.12
CA LEU A 233 25.88 1.93 -1.64
C LEU A 233 25.95 0.81 -2.67
N GLY A 234 24.85 0.54 -3.39
CA GLY A 234 24.82 -0.41 -4.50
C GLY A 234 25.71 -0.01 -5.68
N ALA A 235 25.75 1.29 -6.01
CA ALA A 235 26.65 1.82 -7.03
C ALA A 235 28.12 1.70 -6.60
N ALA A 236 28.43 2.00 -5.33
CA ALA A 236 29.78 1.80 -4.77
C ALA A 236 30.19 0.33 -4.79
N ALA A 237 29.29 -0.59 -4.42
CA ALA A 237 29.51 -2.03 -4.50
C ALA A 237 29.78 -2.50 -5.93
N LEU A 238 29.03 -1.99 -6.91
CA LEU A 238 29.24 -2.30 -8.32
C LEU A 238 30.59 -1.79 -8.82
N ALA A 239 30.93 -0.54 -8.51
CA ALA A 239 32.20 0.06 -8.88
C ALA A 239 33.39 -0.67 -8.26
N GLY A 240 33.32 -0.99 -6.96
CA GLY A 240 34.35 -1.73 -6.23
C GLY A 240 34.56 -3.13 -6.79
N ALA A 241 33.47 -3.85 -7.09
CA ALA A 241 33.53 -5.18 -7.68
C ALA A 241 34.18 -5.17 -9.08
N TRP A 242 33.84 -4.20 -9.93
CA TRP A 242 34.41 -4.08 -11.27
C TRP A 242 35.85 -3.59 -11.30
N ALA A 243 36.20 -2.62 -10.45
CA ALA A 243 37.54 -2.06 -10.43
C ALA A 243 38.57 -3.08 -9.91
N THR A 244 38.18 -3.92 -8.95
CA THR A 244 39.12 -4.80 -8.25
C THR A 244 39.03 -6.27 -8.67
N GLY A 245 37.85 -6.74 -9.11
CA GLY A 245 37.57 -8.16 -9.34
C GLY A 245 37.59 -9.03 -8.08
N LYS A 246 37.83 -8.43 -6.91
CA LYS A 246 38.05 -9.07 -5.61
C LYS A 246 36.88 -8.84 -4.67
N VAL A 247 36.78 -9.66 -3.63
CA VAL A 247 35.85 -9.42 -2.51
C VAL A 247 36.30 -8.20 -1.68
N PRO A 248 35.40 -7.53 -0.95
CA PRO A 248 35.71 -6.29 -0.21
C PRO A 248 36.95 -6.35 0.71
N GLY A 249 37.12 -7.42 1.49
CA GLY A 249 38.30 -7.56 2.37
C GLY A 249 39.61 -7.60 1.56
N GLU A 250 39.65 -8.45 0.53
CA GLU A 250 40.80 -8.57 -0.39
C GLU A 250 41.11 -7.28 -1.16
N ALA A 251 40.07 -6.53 -1.52
CA ALA A 251 40.21 -5.24 -2.20
C ALA A 251 40.82 -4.17 -1.28
N ALA A 252 40.60 -4.27 0.04
CA ALA A 252 41.02 -3.30 1.04
C ALA A 252 42.34 -3.66 1.76
N ARG A 253 42.96 -4.80 1.44
CA ARG A 253 44.18 -5.32 2.12
C ARG A 253 45.36 -4.34 2.17
N ASN A 254 45.49 -3.44 1.19
CA ASN A 254 46.56 -2.43 1.15
C ASN A 254 46.08 -1.03 1.56
N ALA A 255 44.85 -0.91 2.07
CA ALA A 255 44.28 0.34 2.53
C ALA A 255 44.69 0.61 3.99
N PRO A 256 44.45 1.81 4.54
CA PRO A 256 44.65 2.06 5.97
C PRO A 256 43.91 1.03 6.83
N ALA A 257 44.50 0.60 7.96
CA ALA A 257 43.99 -0.49 8.80
C ALA A 257 42.51 -0.35 9.19
N PHE A 258 42.03 0.89 9.38
CA PHE A 258 40.61 1.14 9.64
C PHE A 258 39.70 0.75 8.46
N VAL A 259 40.11 1.06 7.23
CA VAL A 259 39.36 0.75 6.00
C VAL A 259 39.36 -0.75 5.72
N GLU A 260 40.52 -1.39 5.88
CA GLU A 260 40.67 -2.84 5.78
C GLU A 260 39.75 -3.56 6.78
N GLY A 261 39.88 -3.24 8.07
CA GLY A 261 39.06 -3.84 9.13
C GLY A 261 37.56 -3.56 8.96
N ALA A 262 37.18 -2.38 8.48
CA ALA A 262 35.79 -2.07 8.19
C ALA A 262 35.24 -2.89 7.00
N ALA A 263 36.04 -3.08 5.94
CA ALA A 263 35.65 -3.87 4.78
C ALA A 263 35.49 -5.35 5.10
N GLU A 264 36.43 -5.92 5.87
CA GLU A 264 36.36 -7.30 6.37
C GLU A 264 35.16 -7.50 7.29
N THR A 265 34.96 -6.61 8.26
CA THR A 265 33.82 -6.66 9.18
C THR A 265 32.50 -6.56 8.42
N ALA A 266 32.41 -5.64 7.46
CA ALA A 266 31.20 -5.47 6.66
C ALA A 266 30.90 -6.70 5.80
N GLN A 267 31.94 -7.32 5.22
CA GLN A 267 31.80 -8.57 4.46
C GLN A 267 31.32 -9.73 5.32
N ALA A 268 31.97 -9.98 6.46
CA ALA A 268 31.61 -11.06 7.36
C ALA A 268 30.19 -10.86 7.91
N LEU A 269 29.92 -9.68 8.47
CA LEU A 269 28.61 -9.35 9.04
C LEU A 269 27.51 -9.35 7.97
N GLY A 270 27.82 -8.85 6.77
CA GLY A 270 26.93 -8.90 5.61
C GLY A 270 26.50 -10.32 5.28
N SER A 271 27.44 -11.26 5.16
CA SER A 271 27.12 -12.68 4.89
C SER A 271 26.22 -13.29 5.97
N TRP A 272 26.53 -13.03 7.25
CA TRP A 272 25.70 -13.48 8.38
C TRP A 272 24.28 -12.92 8.32
N LEU A 273 24.16 -11.61 8.07
CA LEU A 273 22.87 -10.92 8.01
C LEU A 273 22.01 -11.39 6.84
N ILE A 274 22.61 -11.72 5.69
CA ILE A 274 21.80 -12.30 4.61
C ILE A 274 21.25 -13.67 4.99
N GLY A 275 22.09 -14.54 5.56
CA GLY A 275 21.64 -15.86 6.02
C GLY A 275 20.50 -15.75 7.04
N LEU A 276 20.65 -14.87 8.02
CA LEU A 276 19.60 -14.55 8.99
C LEU A 276 18.34 -14.00 8.30
N GLY A 277 18.50 -13.06 7.38
CA GLY A 277 17.41 -12.45 6.61
C GLY A 277 16.62 -13.47 5.80
N PHE A 278 17.29 -14.44 5.18
CA PHE A 278 16.65 -15.53 4.45
C PHE A 278 15.84 -16.45 5.37
N ILE A 279 16.40 -16.84 6.52
CA ILE A 279 15.69 -17.63 7.53
C ILE A 279 14.46 -16.86 8.04
N LEU A 280 14.62 -15.57 8.36
CA LEU A 280 13.50 -14.72 8.76
C LEU A 280 12.43 -14.64 7.67
N PHE A 281 12.81 -14.48 6.41
CA PHE A 281 11.88 -14.46 5.30
C PHE A 281 11.06 -15.76 5.19
N VAL A 282 11.71 -16.92 5.21
CA VAL A 282 11.03 -18.23 5.14
C VAL A 282 10.14 -18.48 6.36
N THR A 283 10.64 -18.19 7.56
CA THR A 283 9.89 -18.38 8.81
C THR A 283 8.68 -17.47 8.90
N TRP A 284 8.81 -16.20 8.51
CA TRP A 284 7.69 -15.26 8.44
C TRP A 284 6.70 -15.62 7.34
N GLY A 285 7.16 -16.08 6.17
CA GLY A 285 6.28 -16.58 5.10
C GLY A 285 5.43 -17.77 5.57
N ARG A 286 6.06 -18.73 6.27
CA ARG A 286 5.35 -19.86 6.88
C ARG A 286 4.42 -19.41 8.00
N ARG A 287 4.82 -18.44 8.82
CA ARG A 287 3.98 -17.88 9.89
C ARG A 287 2.75 -17.17 9.32
N ALA A 288 2.90 -16.36 8.28
CA ALA A 288 1.80 -15.70 7.57
C ALA A 288 0.77 -16.68 7.03
N TYR A 289 1.23 -17.86 6.60
CA TYR A 289 0.35 -18.94 6.15
C TYR A 289 -0.44 -19.57 7.31
N ARG A 290 0.15 -19.71 8.50
CA ARG A 290 -0.45 -20.44 9.63
C ARG A 290 -1.16 -19.59 10.68
N ASP A 291 -0.73 -18.36 10.89
CA ASP A 291 -1.17 -17.48 11.99
C ASP A 291 -2.06 -16.34 11.45
N PRO A 292 -3.35 -16.29 11.83
CA PRO A 292 -4.28 -15.23 11.41
C PRO A 292 -3.82 -13.82 11.80
N SER A 293 -3.11 -13.67 12.93
CA SER A 293 -2.65 -12.36 13.40
C SER A 293 -1.48 -11.84 12.56
N ALA A 294 -0.50 -12.70 12.24
CA ALA A 294 0.60 -12.38 11.33
C ALA A 294 0.08 -12.10 9.90
N ARG A 295 -0.92 -12.85 9.45
CA ARG A 295 -1.58 -12.62 8.16
C ARG A 295 -2.25 -11.24 8.10
N ARG A 296 -2.87 -10.77 9.19
CA ARG A 296 -3.53 -9.45 9.24
C ARG A 296 -2.54 -8.31 9.04
N THR A 297 -1.35 -8.38 9.64
CA THR A 297 -0.31 -7.36 9.49
C THR A 297 0.24 -7.30 8.06
N ILE A 298 0.53 -8.46 7.46
CA ILE A 298 0.99 -8.56 6.06
C ILE A 298 -0.15 -8.17 5.09
N GLY A 299 -1.39 -8.46 5.47
CA GLY A 299 -2.60 -8.17 4.71
C GLY A 299 -2.75 -6.70 4.35
N ILE A 300 -2.32 -5.76 5.19
CA ILE A 300 -2.42 -4.32 4.89
C ILE A 300 -1.55 -3.95 3.66
N LEU A 301 -0.32 -4.43 3.59
CA LEU A 301 0.56 -4.19 2.42
C LEU A 301 0.01 -4.90 1.19
N TRP A 302 -0.54 -6.10 1.38
CA TRP A 302 -1.20 -6.86 0.33
C TRP A 302 -2.45 -6.14 -0.20
N ASP A 303 -3.26 -5.52 0.65
CA ASP A 303 -4.48 -4.80 0.25
C ASP A 303 -4.16 -3.61 -0.64
N VAL A 304 -3.06 -2.90 -0.36
CA VAL A 304 -2.58 -1.80 -1.22
C VAL A 304 -2.10 -2.35 -2.56
N GLY A 305 -1.31 -3.43 -2.56
CA GLY A 305 -0.80 -4.05 -3.78
C GLY A 305 -1.90 -4.67 -4.65
N THR A 306 -2.90 -5.28 -4.03
CA THR A 306 -4.03 -5.96 -4.68
C THR A 306 -5.21 -5.03 -4.97
N PHE A 307 -5.12 -3.75 -4.63
CA PHE A 307 -6.08 -2.78 -5.14
C PHE A 307 -5.94 -2.64 -6.66
N TRP A 308 -4.71 -2.55 -7.15
CA TRP A 308 -4.39 -2.22 -8.54
C TRP A 308 -4.67 -3.39 -9.50
N PRO A 309 -5.15 -3.12 -10.72
CA PRO A 309 -5.41 -4.16 -11.70
C PRO A 309 -4.16 -4.98 -12.00
N ARG A 310 -4.32 -6.26 -12.37
CA ARG A 310 -3.20 -7.09 -12.87
C ARG A 310 -2.56 -6.46 -14.09
N ALA A 311 -3.29 -5.55 -14.76
CA ALA A 311 -2.86 -4.21 -15.23
C ALA A 311 -1.38 -3.81 -15.08
N ALA A 312 -0.82 -3.98 -13.88
CA ALA A 312 0.55 -3.57 -13.57
C ALA A 312 1.57 -4.73 -13.64
N HIS A 313 1.17 -5.98 -13.37
CA HIS A 313 2.07 -7.14 -13.38
C HIS A 313 1.31 -8.47 -13.60
N PRO A 314 1.75 -9.35 -14.53
CA PRO A 314 1.00 -10.57 -14.90
C PRO A 314 0.91 -11.61 -13.77
N PHE A 315 1.87 -11.60 -12.84
CA PHE A 315 1.84 -12.44 -11.63
C PHE A 315 1.22 -11.72 -10.43
N ALA A 316 0.64 -10.53 -10.63
CA ALA A 316 -0.12 -9.90 -9.55
C ALA A 316 -1.31 -10.81 -9.18
N PRO A 317 -1.59 -10.96 -7.89
CA PRO A 317 -2.76 -11.70 -7.42
C PRO A 317 -4.06 -11.07 -7.94
N PRO A 318 -5.19 -11.79 -7.89
CA PRO A 318 -6.52 -11.21 -8.15
C PRO A 318 -6.73 -9.95 -7.32
N CYS A 319 -7.23 -8.89 -7.96
CA CYS A 319 -7.26 -7.55 -7.38
C CYS A 319 -8.68 -7.01 -7.20
N TYR A 320 -8.85 -6.08 -6.27
CA TYR A 320 -10.14 -5.46 -5.97
C TYR A 320 -10.71 -4.70 -7.17
N ALA A 321 -9.87 -4.03 -7.96
CA ALA A 321 -10.29 -3.33 -9.16
C ALA A 321 -10.90 -4.24 -10.25
N GLU A 322 -10.59 -5.54 -10.27
CA GLU A 322 -11.13 -6.49 -11.26
C GLU A 322 -12.40 -7.20 -10.78
N ARG A 323 -12.75 -7.10 -9.49
CA ARG A 323 -13.90 -7.81 -8.92
C ARG A 323 -14.77 -6.93 -8.02
N ALA A 324 -14.23 -6.48 -6.89
CA ALA A 324 -15.01 -5.77 -5.88
C ALA A 324 -15.54 -4.42 -6.37
N VAL A 325 -14.72 -3.67 -7.13
CA VAL A 325 -15.15 -2.36 -7.67
C VAL A 325 -16.25 -2.52 -8.72
N PRO A 326 -16.11 -3.35 -9.77
CA PRO A 326 -17.19 -3.61 -10.73
C PRO A 326 -18.48 -4.14 -10.09
N ASP A 327 -18.39 -5.08 -9.14
CA ASP A 327 -19.57 -5.66 -8.47
C ASP A 327 -20.32 -4.60 -7.66
N LEU A 328 -19.59 -3.71 -6.96
CA LEU A 328 -20.17 -2.61 -6.20
C LEU A 328 -20.83 -1.58 -7.14
N THR A 329 -20.15 -1.18 -8.21
CA THR A 329 -20.68 -0.28 -9.25
C THR A 329 -21.96 -0.86 -9.86
N TRP A 330 -21.95 -2.14 -10.23
CA TRP A 330 -23.11 -2.84 -10.81
C TRP A 330 -24.29 -2.83 -9.85
N ARG A 331 -24.07 -3.15 -8.57
CA ARG A 331 -25.12 -3.13 -7.54
C ARG A 331 -25.72 -1.74 -7.37
N MET A 332 -24.89 -0.71 -7.29
CA MET A 332 -25.34 0.69 -7.17
C MET A 332 -26.16 1.12 -8.40
N HIS A 333 -25.64 0.85 -9.60
CA HIS A 333 -26.31 1.22 -10.85
C HIS A 333 -27.65 0.49 -11.03
N THR A 334 -27.69 -0.83 -10.83
CA THR A 334 -28.92 -1.62 -10.99
C THR A 334 -29.99 -1.24 -9.97
N TRP A 335 -29.60 -1.03 -8.70
CA TRP A 335 -30.53 -0.62 -7.66
C TRP A 335 -31.09 0.79 -7.91
N THR A 336 -30.24 1.76 -8.26
CA THR A 336 -30.69 3.13 -8.58
C THR A 336 -31.58 3.17 -9.81
N ARG A 337 -31.29 2.36 -10.83
CA ARG A 337 -32.15 2.23 -12.03
C ARG A 337 -33.51 1.62 -11.70
N ALA A 338 -33.54 0.58 -10.87
CA ALA A 338 -34.78 -0.13 -10.53
C ALA A 338 -35.70 0.69 -9.60
N THR A 339 -35.12 1.47 -8.69
CA THR A 339 -35.89 2.17 -7.64
C THR A 339 -36.04 3.67 -7.88
N GLY A 340 -35.22 4.27 -8.75
CA GLY A 340 -35.06 5.72 -8.84
C GLY A 340 -34.43 6.35 -7.58
N GLY A 341 -34.04 5.53 -6.60
CA GLY A 341 -33.63 5.96 -5.27
C GLY A 341 -32.25 6.62 -5.22
N ARG A 342 -31.94 7.14 -4.04
CA ARG A 342 -30.64 7.70 -3.67
C ARG A 342 -30.04 6.84 -2.55
N LEU A 343 -28.71 6.74 -2.48
CA LEU A 343 -28.03 5.82 -1.56
C LEU A 343 -26.87 6.49 -0.82
N VAL A 344 -26.61 6.01 0.40
CA VAL A 344 -25.38 6.33 1.15
C VAL A 344 -24.43 5.15 1.02
N LEU A 345 -23.24 5.39 0.48
CA LEU A 345 -22.16 4.42 0.41
C LEU A 345 -21.19 4.64 1.57
N SER A 346 -21.10 3.65 2.46
CA SER A 346 -20.30 3.68 3.68
C SER A 346 -19.01 2.88 3.48
N GLY A 347 -17.84 3.49 3.67
CA GLY A 347 -16.54 2.87 3.45
C GLY A 347 -15.56 3.08 4.60
N HIS A 348 -15.20 2.00 5.29
CA HIS A 348 -14.14 1.98 6.30
C HIS A 348 -12.79 1.63 5.68
N SER A 349 -11.71 2.32 6.04
CA SER A 349 -10.34 1.92 5.67
C SER A 349 -10.21 1.68 4.16
N GLN A 350 -9.73 0.51 3.71
CA GLN A 350 -9.68 0.11 2.31
C GLN A 350 -11.05 0.22 1.59
N GLY A 351 -12.15 -0.01 2.29
CA GLY A 351 -13.51 0.17 1.77
C GLY A 351 -13.81 1.61 1.34
N SER A 352 -13.15 2.62 1.91
CA SER A 352 -13.28 4.01 1.44
C SER A 352 -12.65 4.21 0.05
N VAL A 353 -11.56 3.50 -0.24
CA VAL A 353 -10.86 3.51 -1.53
C VAL A 353 -11.71 2.80 -2.58
N LEU A 354 -12.29 1.65 -2.23
CA LEU A 354 -13.23 0.92 -3.08
C LEU A 354 -14.49 1.75 -3.36
N ALA A 355 -15.00 2.46 -2.35
CA ALA A 355 -16.16 3.32 -2.48
C ALA A 355 -15.92 4.49 -3.44
N ALA A 356 -14.78 5.18 -3.31
CA ALA A 356 -14.37 6.23 -4.25
C ALA A 356 -14.20 5.68 -5.67
N ALA A 357 -13.50 4.56 -5.82
CA ALA A 357 -13.29 3.91 -7.11
C ALA A 357 -14.60 3.49 -7.80
N ALA A 358 -15.55 2.92 -7.05
CA ALA A 358 -16.86 2.54 -7.58
C ALA A 358 -17.70 3.76 -7.95
N ALA A 359 -17.67 4.84 -7.14
CA ALA A 359 -18.37 6.07 -7.44
C ALA A 359 -17.91 6.70 -8.76
N TRP A 360 -16.60 6.72 -9.04
CA TRP A 360 -16.06 7.21 -10.31
C TRP A 360 -16.45 6.37 -11.53
N GLN A 361 -16.85 5.10 -11.36
CA GLN A 361 -17.30 4.25 -12.46
C GLN A 361 -18.80 4.41 -12.77
N LEU A 362 -19.56 5.12 -11.94
CA LEU A 362 -20.97 5.42 -12.21
C LEU A 362 -21.12 6.51 -13.28
N LEU A 363 -22.21 6.45 -14.04
CA LEU A 363 -22.64 7.57 -14.90
C LEU A 363 -22.86 8.84 -14.07
N PRO A 364 -22.55 10.04 -14.58
CA PRO A 364 -22.69 11.29 -13.83
C PRO A 364 -24.07 11.51 -13.20
N SER A 365 -25.14 11.13 -13.91
CA SER A 365 -26.54 11.23 -13.43
C SER A 365 -26.85 10.32 -12.25
N VAL A 366 -26.14 9.19 -12.14
CA VAL A 366 -26.28 8.23 -11.03
C VAL A 366 -25.36 8.63 -9.88
N ARG A 367 -24.14 9.10 -10.18
CA ARG A 367 -23.16 9.56 -9.18
C ARG A 367 -23.72 10.68 -8.31
N LYS A 368 -24.48 11.61 -8.89
CA LYS A 368 -25.22 12.68 -8.19
C LYS A 368 -26.34 12.21 -7.26
N ARG A 369 -26.65 10.90 -7.22
CA ARG A 369 -27.63 10.28 -6.30
C ARG A 369 -26.96 9.53 -5.15
N VAL A 370 -25.63 9.58 -5.09
CA VAL A 370 -24.82 8.89 -4.09
C VAL A 370 -24.30 9.89 -3.08
N ALA A 371 -24.48 9.60 -1.80
CA ALA A 371 -23.74 10.20 -0.71
C ALA A 371 -22.61 9.28 -0.26
N LEU A 372 -21.45 9.83 0.08
CA LEU A 372 -20.31 9.09 0.59
C LEU A 372 -20.14 9.31 2.11
N LEU A 373 -19.95 8.23 2.85
CA LEU A 373 -19.53 8.25 4.26
C LEU A 373 -18.24 7.44 4.39
N THR A 374 -17.11 8.13 4.45
CA THR A 374 -15.79 7.50 4.60
C THR A 374 -15.30 7.64 6.03
N TYR A 375 -14.56 6.66 6.54
CA TYR A 375 -14.03 6.73 7.91
C TYR A 375 -12.82 5.83 8.09
N GLY A 376 -11.88 6.26 8.94
CA GLY A 376 -10.55 5.65 8.98
C GLY A 376 -9.90 5.64 7.60
N SER A 377 -10.16 6.66 6.77
CA SER A 377 -9.89 6.63 5.34
C SER A 377 -8.42 6.88 5.00
N PRO A 378 -7.74 5.96 4.27
CA PRO A 378 -6.38 6.17 3.76
C PRO A 378 -6.34 6.95 2.43
N LEU A 379 -7.47 7.48 1.95
CA LEU A 379 -7.58 8.14 0.64
C LEU A 379 -6.53 9.23 0.43
N GLU A 380 -6.43 10.21 1.33
CA GLU A 380 -5.38 11.23 1.22
C GLU A 380 -4.06 10.70 1.79
N ARG A 381 -4.09 10.18 3.02
CA ARG A 381 -2.90 9.91 3.83
C ARG A 381 -1.95 8.87 3.23
N LEU A 382 -2.48 7.95 2.42
CA LEU A 382 -1.73 6.91 1.73
C LEU A 382 -1.94 7.02 0.22
N TYR A 383 -3.16 6.79 -0.29
CA TYR A 383 -3.38 6.64 -1.73
C TYR A 383 -3.08 7.94 -2.50
N GLY A 384 -3.50 9.10 -2.00
CA GLY A 384 -3.29 10.38 -2.66
C GLY A 384 -1.83 10.81 -2.69
N ARG A 385 -1.04 10.38 -1.73
CA ARG A 385 0.41 10.66 -1.70
C ARG A 385 1.18 9.73 -2.64
N TRP A 386 0.88 8.43 -2.63
CA TRP A 386 1.63 7.44 -3.39
C TRP A 386 1.15 7.27 -4.83
N PHE A 387 -0.12 7.61 -5.10
CA PHE A 387 -0.78 7.49 -6.40
C PHE A 387 -1.59 8.75 -6.73
N PRO A 388 -0.94 9.93 -6.79
CA PRO A 388 -1.60 11.23 -6.92
C PRO A 388 -2.40 11.38 -8.22
N ALA A 389 -2.05 10.65 -9.28
CA ALA A 389 -2.82 10.65 -10.53
C ALA A 389 -4.25 10.10 -10.36
N HIS A 390 -4.47 9.19 -9.41
CA HIS A 390 -5.77 8.54 -9.20
C HIS A 390 -6.49 9.05 -7.95
N PHE A 391 -5.74 9.35 -6.88
CA PHE A 391 -6.29 9.74 -5.58
C PHE A 391 -5.73 11.07 -5.07
N GLY A 392 -5.06 11.84 -5.93
CA GLY A 392 -4.52 13.15 -5.55
C GLY A 392 -5.61 14.20 -5.36
N PRO A 393 -5.22 15.42 -4.95
CA PRO A 393 -6.18 16.46 -4.59
C PRO A 393 -7.18 16.81 -5.69
N ALA A 394 -6.74 16.84 -6.96
CA ALA A 394 -7.62 17.10 -8.10
C ALA A 394 -8.69 16.01 -8.29
N ALA A 395 -8.29 14.73 -8.23
CA ALA A 395 -9.22 13.60 -8.37
C ALA A 395 -10.23 13.55 -7.22
N LEU A 396 -9.78 13.78 -5.98
CA LEU A 396 -10.65 13.80 -4.81
C LEU A 396 -11.60 15.02 -4.81
N SER A 397 -11.15 16.18 -5.31
CA SER A 397 -12.01 17.36 -5.46
C SER A 397 -13.07 17.10 -6.52
N SER A 398 -12.68 16.52 -7.67
CA SER A 398 -13.63 16.06 -8.69
C SER A 398 -14.68 15.12 -8.11
N LEU A 399 -14.27 14.14 -7.29
CA LEU A 399 -15.22 13.23 -6.65
C LEU A 399 -16.22 13.97 -5.77
N HIS A 400 -15.74 14.92 -4.95
CA HIS A 400 -16.57 15.73 -4.08
C HIS A 400 -17.63 16.52 -4.86
N ASP A 401 -17.21 17.13 -5.97
CA ASP A 401 -18.10 17.92 -6.81
C ASP A 401 -19.14 17.07 -7.53
N GLU A 402 -18.84 15.80 -7.82
CA GLU A 402 -19.71 14.95 -8.64
C GLU A 402 -20.67 14.05 -7.85
N VAL A 403 -20.43 13.81 -6.57
CA VAL A 403 -21.37 13.13 -5.66
C VAL A 403 -22.36 14.13 -5.04
N ASP A 404 -23.46 13.65 -4.42
CA ASP A 404 -24.45 14.55 -3.80
C ASP A 404 -23.89 15.22 -2.54
N CYS A 405 -23.25 14.42 -1.69
CA CYS A 405 -22.56 14.86 -0.49
C CYS A 405 -21.53 13.82 -0.04
N TRP A 406 -20.51 14.25 0.68
CA TRP A 406 -19.48 13.36 1.19
C TRP A 406 -19.02 13.80 2.56
N ARG A 407 -19.13 12.93 3.57
CA ARG A 407 -18.53 13.10 4.92
C ARG A 407 -17.41 12.10 5.17
N ASN A 408 -16.34 12.58 5.81
CA ASN A 408 -15.22 11.78 6.28
C ASN A 408 -15.03 11.90 7.81
N LEU A 409 -14.93 10.76 8.49
CA LEU A 409 -14.68 10.68 9.94
C LEU A 409 -13.28 10.14 10.21
N HIS A 410 -12.55 10.80 11.10
CA HIS A 410 -11.17 10.41 11.42
C HIS A 410 -10.83 10.67 12.88
N ARG A 411 -9.87 9.91 13.41
CA ARG A 411 -9.34 10.08 14.76
C ARG A 411 -7.86 10.46 14.72
N PRO A 412 -7.37 11.32 15.62
CA PRO A 412 -5.93 11.62 15.74
C PRO A 412 -5.07 10.40 16.13
N THR A 413 -5.68 9.38 16.73
CA THR A 413 -5.06 8.11 17.15
C THR A 413 -5.02 7.06 16.05
N ASP A 414 -5.67 7.29 14.90
CA ASP A 414 -5.70 6.35 13.79
C ASP A 414 -4.38 6.42 13.00
N PRO A 415 -3.58 5.34 12.90
CA PRO A 415 -2.32 5.34 12.16
C PRO A 415 -2.51 5.24 10.64
N ILE A 416 -3.70 4.89 10.15
CA ILE A 416 -3.98 4.63 8.73
C ILE A 416 -4.87 5.72 8.16
N GLY A 417 -5.99 5.96 8.83
CA GLY A 417 -6.98 6.95 8.47
C GLY A 417 -6.52 8.38 8.72
N GLY A 418 -7.14 9.32 8.01
CA GLY A 418 -6.92 10.74 8.22
C GLY A 418 -7.96 11.61 7.52
N PRO A 419 -7.82 12.93 7.64
CA PRO A 419 -8.63 13.86 6.84
C PRO A 419 -8.30 13.73 5.36
N VAL A 420 -9.29 13.96 4.50
CA VAL A 420 -9.19 13.96 3.03
C VAL A 420 -8.49 15.23 2.52
N ARG A 421 -8.60 16.35 3.26
CA ARG A 421 -7.87 17.60 3.00
C ARG A 421 -8.08 18.16 1.58
N LEU A 422 -9.32 18.27 1.15
CA LEU A 422 -9.62 18.95 -0.11
C LEU A 422 -9.14 20.41 -0.08
N HIS A 423 -8.64 20.90 -1.21
CA HIS A 423 -8.20 22.29 -1.36
C HIS A 423 -9.37 23.20 -1.72
N GLY A 424 -9.34 24.44 -1.24
CA GLY A 424 -10.43 25.41 -1.42
C GLY A 424 -11.45 25.36 -0.30
N ASP A 425 -12.46 26.24 -0.37
CA ASP A 425 -13.60 26.28 0.55
C ASP A 425 -14.85 25.81 -0.20
N PRO A 426 -15.15 24.49 -0.26
CA PRO A 426 -16.17 23.94 -1.13
C PRO A 426 -17.35 23.46 -0.28
N GLY A 427 -18.32 24.33 -0.06
CA GLY A 427 -19.58 23.94 0.58
C GLY A 427 -19.40 23.20 1.93
N PRO A 428 -20.29 22.27 2.29
CA PRO A 428 -20.22 21.67 3.61
C PRO A 428 -18.99 20.73 3.69
N GLN A 429 -18.10 21.03 4.63
CA GLN A 429 -16.74 20.47 4.80
C GLN A 429 -16.68 18.95 4.80
N VAL A 430 -16.06 18.32 3.78
CA VAL A 430 -15.86 16.85 3.67
C VAL A 430 -15.43 16.23 4.99
N ASP A 431 -14.37 16.77 5.58
CA ASP A 431 -13.86 16.30 6.86
C ASP A 431 -14.68 16.85 8.04
N ARG A 432 -15.24 15.95 8.85
CA ARG A 432 -15.75 16.32 10.18
C ARG A 432 -14.57 16.72 11.07
N ALA A 433 -14.84 17.56 12.08
CA ALA A 433 -13.93 17.74 13.19
C ALA A 433 -13.46 16.38 13.74
N PRO A 434 -12.16 16.24 14.12
CA PRO A 434 -11.62 14.96 14.57
C PRO A 434 -12.46 14.34 15.68
N LEU A 435 -12.77 13.05 15.56
CA LEU A 435 -13.49 12.33 16.61
C LEU A 435 -12.59 12.24 17.85
N LYS A 436 -13.19 12.43 19.03
CA LYS A 436 -12.48 12.16 20.29
C LYS A 436 -12.15 10.68 20.37
N ASP A 437 -10.92 10.38 20.78
CA ASP A 437 -10.49 9.01 21.05
C ASP A 437 -9.47 9.04 22.19
N PRO A 438 -9.80 8.48 23.37
CA PRO A 438 -11.03 7.74 23.69
C PRO A 438 -12.30 8.63 23.74
N LEU A 439 -13.50 8.05 23.64
CA LEU A 439 -14.75 8.81 23.69
C LEU A 439 -14.92 9.59 25.01
N ALA A 440 -14.46 8.99 26.12
CA ALA A 440 -14.34 9.61 27.43
C ALA A 440 -12.93 9.41 27.99
N TYR A 441 -12.38 10.46 28.61
CA TYR A 441 -11.05 10.43 29.20
C TYR A 441 -10.93 9.46 30.37
N GLY A 442 -11.96 9.38 31.21
CA GLY A 442 -11.95 8.73 32.51
C GLY A 442 -13.10 7.74 32.67
N ARG A 443 -13.65 7.69 33.89
CA ARG A 443 -15.00 7.20 34.14
C ARG A 443 -15.90 8.44 34.26
N THR A 444 -17.04 8.40 33.60
CA THR A 444 -18.10 9.41 33.73
C THR A 444 -19.42 8.70 34.05
N GLU A 445 -20.47 9.44 34.39
CA GLU A 445 -21.79 8.84 34.61
C GLU A 445 -22.31 8.13 33.36
N ALA A 446 -22.10 8.71 32.18
CA ALA A 446 -22.44 8.10 30.89
C ALA A 446 -21.49 6.97 30.48
N HIS A 447 -20.25 6.96 31.00
CA HIS A 447 -19.21 5.98 30.69
C HIS A 447 -18.59 5.43 31.98
N PRO A 448 -19.25 4.50 32.68
CA PRO A 448 -18.81 4.01 33.99
C PRO A 448 -17.50 3.19 33.91
N LEU A 449 -17.15 2.73 32.72
CA LEU A 449 -15.88 2.07 32.43
C LEU A 449 -14.96 2.99 31.62
N PRO A 450 -13.63 2.96 31.87
CA PRO A 450 -12.64 3.61 31.02
C PRO A 450 -12.83 3.31 29.54
N ALA A 451 -13.23 4.31 28.75
CA ALA A 451 -13.37 4.13 27.30
C ALA A 451 -12.02 3.73 26.65
N PRO A 452 -11.99 2.68 25.82
CA PRO A 452 -10.78 2.24 25.16
C PRO A 452 -10.28 3.28 24.14
N ILE A 453 -8.98 3.24 23.84
CA ILE A 453 -8.42 3.97 22.69
C ILE A 453 -8.62 3.10 21.46
N LEU A 454 -9.50 3.51 20.56
CA LEU A 454 -10.00 2.71 19.45
C LEU A 454 -9.10 2.77 18.20
N GLY A 455 -8.42 3.90 17.98
CA GLY A 455 -7.57 4.13 16.81
C GLY A 455 -8.34 3.89 15.50
N HIS A 456 -7.92 2.87 14.76
CA HIS A 456 -8.48 2.53 13.44
C HIS A 456 -9.79 1.70 13.48
N GLY A 457 -10.15 1.11 14.62
CA GLY A 457 -11.32 0.24 14.75
C GLY A 457 -12.60 0.98 15.15
N ASP A 458 -13.75 0.32 15.16
CA ASP A 458 -14.98 0.75 15.84
C ASP A 458 -15.42 2.21 15.62
N TYR A 459 -15.33 2.69 14.37
CA TYR A 459 -15.90 3.99 14.00
C TYR A 459 -17.43 3.97 14.01
N GLN A 460 -18.04 2.83 13.66
CA GLN A 460 -19.51 2.69 13.61
C GLN A 460 -20.16 2.74 15.00
N ALA A 461 -19.40 2.44 16.06
CA ALA A 461 -19.86 2.53 17.44
C ALA A 461 -19.84 3.98 17.99
N ASP A 462 -19.17 4.90 17.29
CA ASP A 462 -19.12 6.30 17.67
C ASP A 462 -20.47 6.97 17.38
N PRO A 463 -21.09 7.71 18.33
CA PRO A 463 -22.35 8.42 18.09
C PRO A 463 -22.31 9.33 16.86
N ALA A 464 -21.15 9.93 16.58
CA ALA A 464 -20.92 10.75 15.40
C ALA A 464 -21.22 10.03 14.08
N PHE A 465 -20.98 8.72 14.03
CA PHE A 465 -21.24 7.93 12.83
C PHE A 465 -22.73 7.88 12.52
N ALA A 466 -23.55 7.60 13.53
CA ALA A 466 -25.00 7.54 13.38
C ALA A 466 -25.59 8.92 13.03
N GLU A 467 -25.10 9.98 13.68
CA GLU A 467 -25.48 11.37 13.40
C GLU A 467 -25.19 11.76 11.95
N GLU A 468 -23.95 11.58 11.48
CA GLU A 468 -23.57 11.96 10.12
C GLU A 468 -24.26 11.10 9.07
N ARG A 469 -24.45 9.80 9.33
CA ARG A 469 -25.25 8.93 8.47
C ARG A 469 -26.69 9.43 8.36
N ALA A 470 -27.32 9.82 9.46
CA ALA A 470 -28.67 10.35 9.47
C ALA A 470 -28.77 11.68 8.70
N ARG A 471 -27.78 12.58 8.87
CA ARG A 471 -27.68 13.84 8.11
C ARG A 471 -27.55 13.61 6.61
N LEU A 472 -26.71 12.67 6.18
CA LEU A 472 -26.58 12.29 4.77
C LEU A 472 -27.89 11.73 4.22
N LEU A 473 -28.56 10.82 4.95
CA LEU A 473 -29.85 10.28 4.54
C LEU A 473 -30.94 11.35 4.45
N ALA A 474 -30.98 12.30 5.39
CA ALA A 474 -31.92 13.41 5.38
C ALA A 474 -31.69 14.32 4.16
N ARG A 475 -30.43 14.63 3.84
CA ARG A 475 -30.06 15.43 2.67
C ARG A 475 -30.43 14.76 1.34
N LEU A 476 -30.34 13.44 1.28
CA LEU A 476 -30.74 12.69 0.10
C LEU A 476 -32.26 12.62 -0.11
N ARG A 477 -33.10 13.03 0.85
CA ARG A 477 -34.56 13.02 0.63
C ARG A 477 -34.92 14.09 -0.42
N PRO A 478 -35.73 13.78 -1.45
CA PRO A 478 -36.24 14.80 -2.36
C PRO A 478 -36.98 15.88 -1.57
N ALA A 479 -36.75 17.15 -1.90
CA ALA A 479 -37.64 18.21 -1.44
C ALA A 479 -39.05 17.90 -1.98
N VAL A 480 -40.00 17.62 -1.09
CA VAL A 480 -41.41 17.51 -1.46
C VAL A 480 -41.82 18.89 -1.98
N PRO A 481 -42.33 19.03 -3.23
CA PRO A 481 -42.84 20.30 -3.69
C PRO A 481 -43.95 20.75 -2.73
N ALA A 482 -43.84 21.94 -2.17
CA ALA A 482 -44.93 22.54 -1.40
C ALA A 482 -46.20 22.51 -2.28
N PRO A 483 -47.38 22.13 -1.74
CA PRO A 483 -48.62 22.20 -2.48
C PRO A 483 -48.78 23.62 -3.04
N ARG A 484 -49.00 23.75 -4.34
CA ARG A 484 -49.37 25.04 -4.94
C ARG A 484 -50.60 25.55 -4.18
N PRO A 485 -50.60 26.80 -3.67
CA PRO A 485 -51.81 27.36 -3.09
C PRO A 485 -52.89 27.33 -4.16
N GLN A 486 -53.95 26.59 -3.86
CA GLN A 486 -55.14 26.48 -4.69
C GLN A 486 -55.70 27.90 -4.80
N GLN A 487 -55.59 28.51 -5.99
CA GLN A 487 -56.30 29.74 -6.28
C GLN A 487 -57.79 29.42 -6.14
N ALA A 488 -58.39 29.90 -5.06
CA ALA A 488 -59.83 29.95 -4.91
C ALA A 488 -60.37 30.93 -5.96
N GLY A 489 -61.05 30.40 -6.98
CA GLY A 489 -61.70 31.19 -8.00
C GLY A 489 -62.61 30.33 -8.86
N ALA A 490 -63.93 30.53 -8.68
CA ALA A 490 -65.07 30.06 -9.47
C ALA A 490 -65.31 28.52 -9.44
N GLU A 491 -66.52 27.99 -9.25
CA GLU A 491 -67.87 28.54 -9.30
C GLU A 491 -68.78 27.56 -8.55
N ALA A 492 -69.74 28.09 -7.79
CA ALA A 492 -70.75 27.31 -7.11
C ALA A 492 -71.81 26.83 -8.12
N VAL A 493 -72.04 25.52 -8.19
CA VAL A 493 -73.26 24.95 -8.76
C VAL A 493 -73.87 24.05 -7.69
N ALA A 494 -75.09 24.39 -7.29
CA ALA A 494 -75.87 23.73 -6.25
C ALA A 494 -76.32 22.32 -6.67
N PRO A 495 -76.48 21.36 -5.74
CA PRO A 495 -77.07 20.06 -6.05
C PRO A 495 -78.60 20.09 -5.89
N GLU A 496 -79.29 19.65 -6.92
CA GLU A 496 -80.73 19.37 -6.92
C GLU A 496 -80.97 17.98 -6.30
N ALA A 497 -81.95 17.91 -5.39
CA ALA A 497 -82.27 16.73 -4.58
C ALA A 497 -83.48 15.98 -5.14
N THR A 498 -83.45 14.64 -5.16
CA THR A 498 -84.63 13.75 -4.95
C THR A 498 -84.21 12.26 -4.87
N PRO A 499 -85.05 11.32 -4.36
CA PRO A 499 -84.71 10.49 -3.21
C PRO A 499 -84.62 8.97 -3.51
N GLY A 500 -84.23 8.18 -2.50
CA GLY A 500 -84.07 6.72 -2.57
C GLY A 500 -85.37 5.92 -2.72
N PRO A 501 -85.26 4.58 -2.75
CA PRO A 501 -85.74 3.83 -1.58
C PRO A 501 -84.91 2.60 -1.16
N GLU A 502 -84.92 2.38 0.15
CA GLU A 502 -85.05 1.15 0.97
C GLU A 502 -84.24 -0.13 0.66
N GLY A 503 -83.59 -0.66 1.72
CA GLY A 503 -82.89 -1.96 1.78
C GLY A 503 -83.82 -3.19 1.83
N PRO A 504 -83.39 -4.40 2.26
CA PRO A 504 -82.64 -4.61 3.52
C PRO A 504 -81.59 -5.76 3.54
N ALA A 505 -80.94 -5.89 4.72
CA ALA A 505 -80.48 -7.13 5.39
C ALA A 505 -78.99 -7.55 5.32
N ASP A 506 -78.27 -7.28 6.42
CA ASP A 506 -77.24 -8.14 7.06
C ASP A 506 -77.90 -9.42 7.67
N PRO A 507 -77.20 -10.50 8.12
CA PRO A 507 -75.85 -10.60 8.75
C PRO A 507 -75.11 -11.95 8.42
N PRO A 508 -74.19 -12.57 9.23
CA PRO A 508 -73.45 -12.16 10.44
C PRO A 508 -71.92 -12.44 10.46
N ASP A 509 -71.29 -11.95 11.54
CA ASP A 509 -69.93 -12.16 12.05
C ASP A 509 -69.37 -13.60 12.02
N THR A 510 -68.04 -13.70 11.94
CA THR A 510 -67.25 -14.46 12.95
C THR A 510 -65.74 -14.16 12.85
N ALA A 511 -65.15 -13.89 14.01
CA ALA A 511 -63.72 -13.82 14.26
C ALA A 511 -63.10 -15.23 14.37
N GLY A 512 -61.81 -15.31 14.05
CA GLY A 512 -60.90 -16.44 14.28
C GLY A 512 -59.47 -16.02 14.03
#